data_AF-A0A2V8MU11-F1
#
_entry.id   AF-A0A2V8MU11-F1
#
_cell.length_a   1.000
_cell.length_b   1.000
_cell.length_c   1.000
_cell.angle_alpha   90.00
_cell.angle_beta   90.00
_cell.angle_gamma   90.00
#
_symmetry.space_group_name_H-M   'P 1'
#
loop_
_entity.id
_entity.type
_entity.pdbx_description
1 polymer ?
#
loop_
_entity_poly.entity_id
_entity_poly.type
_entity_poly.pdbx_seq_one_letter_code
_entity_poly.pdbx_strand_id
1 'polypeptide(L)'
;MTDDSVVCDNCLQVQYYGKDIGGADITRLNLEYRWADIPDTSPHLEVQVRDLPSNWKDIPWPQSTQEIGTKWMAQGRHLVVSVPSVVVPMERNFLINPAHPAFSKIHISPPLTLNIDSRLFSG
;
A
#
# COMPACT_ATOMS: atom_id res chain seq x y z
N MET A 1 -14.78 -14.14 28.30
CA MET A 1 -13.37 -14.02 28.76
C MET A 1 -12.53 -14.75 27.73
N THR A 2 -11.42 -14.14 27.29
CA THR A 2 -10.89 -14.04 25.90
C THR A 2 -11.70 -12.97 25.14
N ASP A 3 -11.29 -11.71 24.93
CA ASP A 3 -9.98 -11.04 24.78
C ASP A 3 -9.08 -11.64 23.70
N ASP A 4 -9.47 -11.36 22.45
CA ASP A 4 -8.60 -11.41 21.28
C ASP A 4 -8.42 -9.96 20.79
N SER A 5 -7.74 -9.15 21.62
CA SER A 5 -7.09 -7.94 21.14
C SER A 5 -5.99 -8.35 20.15
N VAL A 6 -6.34 -8.42 18.87
CA VAL A 6 -5.36 -8.48 17.78
C VAL A 6 -4.68 -7.10 17.74
N VAL A 7 -3.67 -6.94 18.60
CA VAL A 7 -2.68 -5.88 18.49
C VAL A 7 -1.84 -6.24 17.26
N CYS A 8 -2.28 -5.73 16.10
CA CYS A 8 -1.56 -5.92 14.85
C CYS A 8 -0.45 -4.86 14.82
N ASP A 9 0.75 -5.25 15.25
CA ASP A 9 1.91 -4.37 15.39
C ASP A 9 2.42 -3.79 14.05
N ASN A 10 1.83 -4.15 12.90
CA ASN A 10 2.23 -3.65 11.58
C ASN A 10 1.07 -3.61 10.56
N CYS A 11 -0.06 -2.99 10.89
CA CYS A 11 -1.16 -2.74 9.94
C CYS A 11 -0.69 -1.90 8.73
N LEU A 12 -0.47 -2.57 7.60
CA LEU A 12 -0.10 -1.94 6.34
C LEU A 12 -1.30 -1.28 5.66
N GLN A 13 -1.18 0.00 5.35
CA GLN A 13 -2.07 0.65 4.39
C GLN A 13 -1.68 0.23 2.97
N VAL A 14 -2.49 -0.63 2.34
CA VAL A 14 -2.39 -0.91 0.91
C VAL A 14 -3.33 0.06 0.18
N GLN A 15 -2.80 1.12 -0.40
CA GLN A 15 -3.57 2.01 -1.28
C GLN A 15 -3.63 1.38 -2.67
N TYR A 16 -4.78 0.78 -3.02
CA TYR A 16 -5.07 0.35 -4.39
C TYR A 16 -5.35 1.59 -5.25
N TYR A 17 -4.41 2.00 -6.11
CA TYR A 17 -4.70 2.92 -7.20
C TYR A 17 -5.28 2.12 -8.37
N GLY A 18 -6.56 1.78 -8.24
CA GLY A 18 -7.38 1.33 -9.36
C GLY A 18 -7.59 2.46 -10.37
N LYS A 19 -7.85 2.07 -11.62
CA LYS A 19 -8.22 2.92 -12.76
C LYS A 19 -9.20 4.01 -12.31
N ASP A 20 -8.93 5.24 -12.75
CA ASP A 20 -9.70 6.47 -12.50
C ASP A 20 -11.19 6.19 -12.26
N ILE A 21 -11.63 6.28 -11.00
CA ILE A 21 -13.02 5.97 -10.61
C ILE A 21 -14.00 7.08 -11.00
N GLY A 22 -13.57 8.10 -11.74
CA GLY A 22 -14.45 8.99 -12.50
C GLY A 22 -15.66 9.50 -11.73
N GLY A 23 -15.44 10.18 -10.60
CA GLY A 23 -16.53 10.76 -9.80
C GLY A 23 -17.49 9.75 -9.16
N ALA A 24 -17.11 8.46 -9.06
CA ALA A 24 -17.90 7.47 -8.35
C ALA A 24 -18.08 7.87 -6.88
N ASP A 25 -19.34 7.90 -6.44
CA ASP A 25 -19.72 8.03 -5.05
C ASP A 25 -19.13 6.85 -4.25
N ILE A 26 -18.05 7.10 -3.52
CA ILE A 26 -17.31 6.05 -2.80
C ILE A 26 -18.15 5.39 -1.70
N THR A 27 -19.26 6.00 -1.29
CA THR A 27 -20.23 5.37 -0.38
C THR A 27 -21.01 4.22 -1.02
N ARG A 28 -20.98 4.11 -2.36
CA ARG A 28 -21.64 3.05 -3.14
C ARG A 28 -20.69 1.99 -3.66
N LEU A 29 -19.40 2.11 -3.34
CA LEU A 29 -18.41 1.10 -3.70
C LEU A 29 -18.45 -0.03 -2.65
N ASN A 30 -18.41 -1.27 -3.12
CA ASN A 30 -18.19 -2.43 -2.26
C ASN A 30 -16.72 -2.49 -1.88
N LEU A 31 -16.31 -1.60 -0.98
CA LEU A 31 -14.94 -1.53 -0.49
C LEU A 31 -14.70 -2.61 0.55
N GLU A 32 -13.53 -3.21 0.46
CA GLU A 32 -13.03 -4.18 1.43
C GLU A 32 -11.63 -3.77 1.86
N TYR A 33 -11.30 -4.06 3.11
CA TYR A 33 -9.96 -3.93 3.63
C TYR A 33 -9.44 -5.28 4.11
N ARG A 34 -8.11 -5.41 4.10
CA ARG A 34 -7.37 -6.57 4.59
C ARG A 34 -6.14 -6.06 5.32
N TRP A 35 -5.75 -6.74 6.38
CA TRP A 35 -4.42 -6.56 6.94
C TRP A 35 -3.51 -7.67 6.42
N ALA A 36 -2.20 -7.39 6.42
CA ALA A 36 -1.18 -8.33 5.99
C ALA A 36 -0.04 -8.34 7.02
N ASP A 37 0.18 -9.50 7.62
CA ASP A 37 1.33 -9.72 8.51
C ASP A 37 2.55 -10.03 7.65
N ILE A 38 3.53 -9.14 7.68
CA ILE A 38 4.81 -9.34 7.01
C ILE A 38 5.83 -9.68 8.09
N PRO A 39 6.54 -10.82 7.99
CA PRO A 39 7.55 -11.18 8.97
C PRO A 39 8.64 -10.12 9.06
N ASP A 40 9.01 -9.67 10.27
CA ASP A 40 10.02 -8.63 10.51
C ASP A 40 11.39 -8.99 9.89
N THR A 41 11.68 -10.28 9.75
CA THR A 41 12.89 -10.79 9.10
C THR A 41 12.91 -10.63 7.58
N SER A 42 11.82 -10.15 6.99
CA SER A 42 11.69 -10.02 5.53
C SER A 42 12.58 -8.88 5.04
N PRO A 43 13.45 -9.12 4.06
CA PRO A 43 14.26 -8.04 3.48
C PRO A 43 13.32 -7.03 2.82
N HIS A 44 13.41 -5.78 3.29
CA HIS A 44 12.68 -4.66 2.73
C HIS A 44 13.63 -3.58 2.23
N LEU A 45 13.26 -2.95 1.10
CA LEU A 45 13.97 -1.79 0.59
C LEU A 45 13.33 -0.54 1.17
N GLU A 46 14.12 0.38 1.70
CA GLU A 46 13.62 1.70 2.04
C GLU A 46 14.11 2.73 1.02
N VAL A 47 13.19 3.30 0.23
CA VAL A 47 13.50 4.36 -0.72
C VAL A 47 13.45 5.70 0.00
N GLN A 48 14.51 6.50 -0.06
CA GLN A 48 14.52 7.85 0.50
C GLN A 48 14.03 8.85 -0.54
N VAL A 49 13.47 9.99 -0.09
CA VAL A 49 13.04 11.08 -0.99
C VAL A 49 14.18 11.56 -1.89
N ARG A 50 15.42 11.57 -1.36
CA ARG A 50 16.62 11.94 -2.12
C ARG A 50 16.96 10.98 -3.26
N ASP A 51 16.44 9.76 -3.23
CA ASP A 51 16.67 8.73 -4.25
C ASP A 51 15.59 8.78 -5.35
N LEU A 52 14.57 9.64 -5.18
CA LEU A 52 13.48 9.80 -6.14
C LEU A 52 13.82 10.85 -7.20
N PRO A 53 13.31 10.69 -8.45
CA PRO A 53 13.41 11.70 -9.49
C PRO A 53 12.83 13.04 -9.05
N SER A 54 13.35 14.16 -9.53
CA SER A 54 12.86 15.49 -9.14
C SER A 54 11.36 15.71 -9.41
N ASN A 55 10.81 15.00 -10.39
CA ASN A 55 9.41 15.08 -10.80
C ASN A 55 8.49 14.06 -10.08
N TRP A 56 8.96 13.35 -9.06
CA TRP A 56 8.23 12.23 -8.45
C TRP A 56 6.87 12.59 -7.86
N LYS A 57 6.64 13.87 -7.54
CA LYS A 57 5.39 14.39 -6.97
C LYS A 57 4.41 14.93 -8.02
N ASP A 58 4.78 14.92 -9.29
CA ASP A 58 3.98 15.55 -10.34
C ASP A 58 2.66 14.80 -10.58
N ILE A 59 1.64 15.55 -11.00
CA ILE A 59 0.33 15.04 -11.43
C ILE A 59 0.12 15.45 -12.89
N PRO A 60 -0.19 14.51 -13.82
CA PRO A 60 -0.32 13.07 -13.63
C PRO A 60 0.98 12.38 -13.17
N TRP A 61 0.85 11.22 -12.52
CA TRP A 61 2.00 10.48 -12.00
C TRP A 61 3.02 10.18 -13.11
N PRO A 62 4.32 10.48 -12.91
CA PRO A 62 5.28 10.43 -14.00
C PRO A 62 5.67 9.00 -14.37
N GLN A 63 6.11 8.79 -15.61
CA GLN A 63 6.68 7.51 -16.05
C GLN A 63 7.93 7.12 -15.24
N SER A 64 8.70 8.10 -14.78
CA SER A 64 9.94 7.89 -14.03
C SER A 64 9.74 7.12 -12.72
N THR A 65 8.62 7.34 -12.00
CA THR A 65 8.29 6.58 -10.79
C THR A 65 7.79 5.18 -11.12
N GLN A 66 7.07 5.01 -12.24
CA GLN A 66 6.62 3.69 -12.72
C GLN A 66 7.82 2.80 -13.07
N GLU A 67 8.81 3.33 -13.79
CA GLU A 67 10.02 2.58 -14.17
C GLU A 67 10.82 2.10 -12.96
N ILE A 68 10.91 2.91 -11.90
CA ILE A 68 11.55 2.51 -10.63
C ILE A 68 10.81 1.32 -10.02
N GLY A 69 9.47 1.37 -9.95
CA GLY A 69 8.64 0.28 -9.44
C GLY A 69 8.76 -0.99 -10.28
N THR A 70 8.70 -0.87 -11.61
CA THR A 70 8.87 -2.00 -12.55
C THR A 70 10.22 -2.67 -12.39
N LYS A 71 11.30 -1.87 -12.32
CA LYS A 71 12.66 -2.40 -12.14
C LYS A 71 12.82 -3.10 -10.80
N TRP A 72 12.29 -2.53 -9.72
CA TRP A 72 12.30 -3.16 -8.40
C TRP A 72 11.58 -4.52 -8.40
N MET A 73 10.37 -4.59 -8.97
CA MET A 73 9.62 -5.84 -9.07
C MET A 73 10.37 -6.89 -9.89
N ALA A 74 10.89 -6.51 -11.06
CA ALA A 74 11.61 -7.42 -11.97
C ALA A 74 12.91 -7.96 -11.37
N GLN A 75 13.58 -7.19 -10.49
CA GLN A 75 14.78 -7.65 -9.80
C GLN A 75 14.50 -8.76 -8.78
N GLY A 76 13.29 -8.82 -8.22
CA GLY A 76 12.89 -9.89 -7.29
C GLY A 76 13.78 -10.03 -6.05
N ARG A 77 14.52 -8.98 -5.67
CA ARG A 77 15.52 -9.06 -4.58
C ARG A 77 14.90 -8.91 -3.20
N HIS A 78 13.82 -8.14 -3.07
CA HIS A 78 13.23 -7.78 -1.78
C HIS A 78 11.73 -8.05 -1.85
N LEU A 79 11.16 -8.55 -0.74
CA LEU A 79 9.74 -8.87 -0.67
C LEU A 79 8.89 -7.61 -0.64
N VAL A 80 9.39 -6.60 0.07
CA VAL A 80 8.69 -5.32 0.31
C VAL A 80 9.59 -4.17 -0.09
N VAL A 81 8.99 -3.10 -0.60
CA VAL A 81 9.63 -1.78 -0.64
C VAL A 81 8.74 -0.78 0.08
N SER A 82 9.36 -0.01 0.97
CA SER A 82 8.75 1.15 1.59
C SER A 82 9.12 2.38 0.77
N VAL A 83 8.13 3.16 0.33
CA VAL A 83 8.31 4.39 -0.46
C VAL A 83 7.66 5.58 0.24
N PRO A 84 8.18 6.82 0.07
CA PRO A 84 7.54 8.01 0.61
C PRO A 84 6.12 8.18 0.05
N SER A 85 5.17 8.59 0.90
CA SER A 85 3.85 9.00 0.44
C SER A 85 3.93 10.37 -0.25
N VAL A 86 3.34 10.48 -1.43
CA VAL A 86 3.22 11.77 -2.15
C VAL A 86 2.19 12.69 -1.50
N VAL A 87 1.18 12.10 -0.86
CA VAL A 87 0.03 12.82 -0.27
C VAL A 87 0.35 13.30 1.15
N VAL A 88 0.91 12.42 1.99
CA VAL A 88 1.21 12.72 3.39
C VAL A 88 2.72 12.60 3.61
N PRO A 89 3.48 13.71 3.66
CA PRO A 89 4.96 13.66 3.63
C PRO A 89 5.63 12.90 4.78
N MET A 90 4.95 12.73 5.91
CA MET A 90 5.45 12.01 7.07
C MET A 90 5.17 10.49 7.01
N GLU A 91 4.34 10.06 6.05
CA GLU A 91 3.92 8.68 5.90
C GLU A 91 4.64 7.98 4.76
N ARG A 92 4.57 6.65 4.78
CA ARG A 92 5.16 5.77 3.79
C ARG A 92 4.13 4.78 3.28
N ASN A 93 4.18 4.52 1.98
CA ASN A 93 3.43 3.44 1.36
C ASN A 93 4.32 2.21 1.23
N PHE A 94 3.73 1.02 1.32
CA PHE A 94 4.46 -0.24 1.16
C PHE A 94 3.95 -0.97 -0.07
N LEU A 95 4.87 -1.39 -0.92
CA LEU A 95 4.58 -2.24 -2.07
C LEU A 95 5.12 -3.64 -1.77
N ILE A 96 4.31 -4.65 -2.05
CA ILE A 96 4.65 -6.06 -1.84
C ILE A 96 4.85 -6.70 -3.21
N ASN A 97 5.92 -7.48 -3.38
CA ASN A 97 6.20 -8.19 -4.63
C ASN A 97 5.60 -9.61 -4.58
N PRO A 98 4.49 -9.88 -5.29
CA PRO A 98 3.86 -11.20 -5.29
C PRO A 98 4.69 -12.29 -5.97
N ALA A 99 5.64 -11.91 -6.84
CA ALA A 99 6.54 -12.86 -7.50
C ALA A 99 7.75 -13.24 -6.64
N HIS A 100 7.95 -12.59 -5.48
CA HIS A 100 9.08 -12.90 -4.60
C HIS A 100 8.86 -14.24 -3.89
N PRO A 101 9.87 -15.13 -3.78
CA PRO A 101 9.69 -16.46 -3.17
C PRO A 101 9.18 -16.44 -1.72
N ALA A 102 9.52 -15.38 -0.97
CA ALA A 102 9.04 -15.20 0.41
C ALA A 102 7.59 -14.67 0.51
N PHE A 103 6.91 -14.36 -0.60
CA PHE A 103 5.53 -13.87 -0.57
C PHE A 103 4.57 -14.85 0.09
N SER A 104 4.81 -16.15 -0.07
CA SER A 104 4.04 -17.22 0.59
C SER A 104 4.12 -17.19 2.12
N LYS A 105 5.04 -16.41 2.70
CA LYS A 105 5.17 -16.22 4.15
C LYS A 105 4.30 -15.08 4.68
N ILE A 106 3.72 -14.26 3.81
CA ILE A 106 2.81 -13.19 4.21
C ILE A 106 1.46 -13.82 4.56
N HIS A 107 0.94 -13.50 5.74
CA HIS A 107 -0.42 -13.85 6.11
C HIS A 107 -1.34 -12.68 5.77
N ILE A 108 -2.27 -12.89 4.84
CA ILE A 108 -3.27 -11.89 4.45
C ILE A 108 -4.61 -12.29 5.06
N SER A 109 -5.27 -11.35 5.74
CA SER A 109 -6.57 -11.60 6.34
C SER A 109 -7.65 -11.91 5.29
N PRO A 110 -8.75 -12.58 5.69
CA PRO A 110 -9.99 -12.54 4.94
C PRO A 110 -10.42 -11.08 4.66
N PRO A 111 -11.21 -10.84 3.60
CA PRO A 111 -11.72 -9.50 3.33
C PRO A 111 -12.69 -9.07 4.44
N LEU A 112 -12.58 -7.82 4.85
CA LEU A 112 -13.52 -7.17 5.75
C LEU A 112 -14.20 -6.02 5.02
N THR A 113 -15.53 -5.96 5.07
CA THR A 113 -16.28 -4.87 4.43
C THR A 113 -15.93 -3.53 5.08
N LEU A 114 -15.58 -2.55 4.25
CA LEU A 114 -15.36 -1.17 4.66
C LEU A 114 -16.63 -0.35 4.41
N ASN A 115 -17.41 -0.11 5.47
CA ASN A 115 -18.55 0.80 5.41
C ASN A 115 -18.07 2.23 5.60
N ILE A 116 -18.05 3.01 4.52
CA ILE A 116 -17.69 4.43 4.60
C ILE A 116 -18.85 5.20 5.25
N ASP A 117 -18.56 5.89 6.35
CA ASP A 117 -19.53 6.74 7.03
C ASP A 117 -20.00 7.87 6.08
N SER A 118 -21.30 7.95 5.84
CA SER A 118 -21.88 8.94 4.92
C SER A 118 -21.63 10.39 5.35
N ARG A 119 -21.38 10.62 6.65
CA ARG A 119 -21.07 11.96 7.18
C ARG A 119 -19.76 12.53 6.63
N LEU A 120 -18.86 11.68 6.12
CA LEU A 120 -17.62 12.13 5.46
C LEU A 120 -17.87 12.94 4.17
N PHE A 121 -19.07 12.83 3.57
CA PHE A 121 -19.42 13.53 2.32
C PHE A 121 -20.64 14.45 2.44
N SER A 122 -21.17 14.63 3.65
CA SER A 122 -22.40 15.39 3.90
C SER A 122 -22.16 16.89 4.15
N GLY A 123 -21.09 17.45 3.56
CA GLY A 123 -20.65 18.85 3.76
C GLY A 123 -20.97 19.77 2.59
#